data_AF-A0A4Q2SE22-F1
#
_entry.id   AF-A0A4Q2SE22-F1
#
_cell.length_a   1.000
_cell.length_b   1.000
_cell.length_c   1.000
_cell.angle_alpha   90.00
_cell.angle_beta   90.00
_cell.angle_gamma   90.00
#
_symmetry.space_group_name_H-M   'P 1'
#
loop_
_entity.id
_entity.type
_entity.pdbx_description
1 polymer ?
#
loop_
_entity_poly.entity_id
_entity_poly.type
_entity_poly.pdbx_seq_one_letter_code
_entity_poly.pdbx_strand_id
1 'polypeptide(L)'
;MKHKHPSTTSGPRRPRVELWAPALVLVVIAAVVWASFFSDTAVKDTASDRAGEARQAEAAATAGGADPDVGEGGGSRGGSRGSSSDGAEPEHPEPDELEESVRRFRAAQRKLAARVSQQLARRTQPFEFRVATYNVLGDSHTGPGGNKPGFPDAGPRMDMTIADLRANGIDVVGFQEFEQSQFAMFSSRAGEYSLYPGMSLGNKSVRFNIAWRSSVWRLVEGRSLSIPYAGGNRIAMPVVLLESISTGRKAWFANFHNPADTPSLGNNSRWRAEAASIEVSYLTELHQSTGHPVIATGDYNEREEIFCRFTAGGVFSAAAGGSSAGGCAPPPQMQVDWIFGSTGVAFADYAVMDTGVASDHAMVHSTATLTGDE
;
A
#
# COMPACT_ATOMS: atom_id res chain seq x y z
N MET A 1 -47.14 -26.17 27.53
CA MET A 1 -46.20 -26.61 26.47
C MET A 1 -44.79 -26.27 26.93
N LYS A 2 -43.90 -27.27 26.98
CA LYS A 2 -42.53 -27.12 27.53
C LYS A 2 -41.63 -26.44 26.50
N HIS A 3 -40.98 -25.34 26.89
CA HIS A 3 -39.97 -24.66 26.09
C HIS A 3 -38.70 -25.52 25.98
N LYS A 4 -38.26 -25.78 24.75
CA LYS A 4 -37.03 -26.52 24.42
C LYS A 4 -35.99 -25.48 24.02
N HIS A 5 -34.92 -25.34 24.81
CA HIS A 5 -33.79 -24.47 24.48
C HIS A 5 -33.03 -25.02 23.26
N PRO A 6 -32.51 -24.15 22.37
CA PRO A 6 -31.62 -24.58 21.29
C PRO A 6 -30.22 -24.89 21.83
N SER A 7 -29.69 -26.02 21.39
CA SER A 7 -28.35 -26.53 21.63
C SER A 7 -27.28 -25.68 20.94
N THR A 8 -26.32 -25.18 21.72
CA THR A 8 -25.11 -24.51 21.24
C THR A 8 -24.11 -25.53 20.68
N THR A 9 -23.84 -25.44 19.38
CA THR A 9 -22.74 -26.16 18.72
C THR A 9 -21.41 -25.44 19.00
N SER A 10 -20.51 -26.09 19.71
CA SER A 10 -19.15 -25.64 19.94
C SER A 10 -18.31 -25.77 18.66
N GLY A 11 -17.84 -24.65 18.12
CA GLY A 11 -16.86 -24.61 17.03
C GLY A 11 -15.45 -25.04 17.48
N PRO A 12 -14.57 -25.44 16.54
CA PRO A 12 -13.25 -25.98 16.86
C PRO A 12 -12.34 -24.92 17.49
N ARG A 13 -11.70 -25.28 18.61
CA ARG A 13 -10.67 -24.48 19.28
C ARG A 13 -9.44 -24.37 18.37
N ARG A 14 -9.14 -23.17 17.87
CA ARG A 14 -7.85 -22.87 17.24
C ARG A 14 -6.73 -22.93 18.29
N PRO A 15 -5.58 -23.57 18.00
CA PRO A 15 -4.47 -23.63 18.93
C PRO A 15 -3.83 -22.24 19.11
N ARG A 16 -3.52 -21.88 20.36
CA ARG A 16 -2.94 -20.59 20.82
C ARG A 16 -1.48 -20.34 20.36
N VAL A 17 -1.09 -20.82 19.18
CA VAL A 17 0.32 -20.79 18.75
C VAL A 17 0.70 -19.48 18.01
N GLU A 18 -0.25 -18.67 17.56
CA GLU A 18 0.04 -17.49 16.74
C GLU A 18 0.40 -16.21 17.49
N LEU A 19 0.29 -16.17 18.82
CA LEU A 19 0.63 -14.96 19.62
C LEU A 19 2.10 -14.84 20.01
N TRP A 20 2.89 -15.90 19.85
CA TRP A 20 4.30 -15.90 20.30
C TRP A 20 5.31 -15.81 19.15
N ALA A 21 4.92 -16.07 17.91
CA ALA A 21 5.82 -16.01 16.76
C ALA A 21 6.48 -14.62 16.55
N PRO A 22 5.76 -13.49 16.59
CA PRO A 22 6.41 -12.18 16.43
C PRO A 22 7.30 -11.80 17.63
N ALA A 23 6.91 -12.18 18.85
CA ALA A 23 7.71 -11.95 20.05
C ALA A 23 9.01 -12.78 20.04
N LEU A 24 8.96 -14.04 19.60
CA LEU A 24 10.14 -14.90 19.46
C LEU A 24 11.10 -14.37 18.39
N VAL A 25 10.58 -13.86 17.26
CA VAL A 25 11.40 -13.23 16.23
C VAL A 25 12.09 -11.97 16.76
N LEU A 26 11.39 -11.12 17.52
CA LEU A 26 11.98 -9.93 18.14
C LEU A 26 13.02 -10.28 19.20
N VAL A 27 12.79 -11.31 20.02
CA VAL A 27 13.76 -11.79 21.01
C VAL A 27 15.00 -12.37 20.33
N VAL A 28 14.85 -13.12 19.23
CA VAL A 28 15.98 -13.64 18.46
C VAL A 28 16.78 -12.51 17.81
N ILE A 29 16.11 -11.49 17.24
CA ILE A 29 16.78 -10.31 16.67
C ILE A 29 17.53 -9.55 17.76
N ALA A 30 16.89 -9.29 18.91
CA ALA A 30 17.52 -8.62 20.04
C ALA A 30 18.72 -9.40 20.58
N ALA A 31 18.62 -10.73 20.69
CA ALA A 31 19.72 -11.58 21.12
C ALA A 31 20.90 -11.59 20.12
N VAL A 32 20.62 -11.59 18.81
CA VAL A 32 21.66 -11.50 17.76
C VAL A 32 22.35 -10.14 17.79
N VAL A 33 21.59 -9.04 17.95
CA VAL A 33 22.15 -7.69 18.07
C VAL A 33 22.99 -7.57 19.34
N TRP A 34 22.47 -8.02 20.49
CA TRP A 34 23.19 -8.01 21.76
C TRP A 34 24.49 -8.83 21.69
N ALA A 35 24.44 -10.05 21.17
CA ALA A 35 25.63 -10.89 20.98
C ALA A 35 26.68 -10.24 20.05
N SER A 36 26.25 -9.44 19.08
CA SER A 36 27.14 -8.71 18.18
C SER A 36 27.91 -7.58 18.87
N PHE A 37 27.34 -6.94 19.90
CA PHE A 37 28.00 -5.89 20.67
C PHE A 37 29.02 -6.42 21.69
N PHE A 38 28.78 -7.60 22.28
CA PHE A 38 29.67 -8.19 23.29
C PHE A 38 30.75 -9.12 22.71
N SER A 39 30.64 -9.53 21.45
CA SER A 39 31.69 -10.33 20.79
C SER A 39 32.91 -9.52 20.35
N ASP A 40 32.76 -8.20 20.18
CA ASP A 40 33.86 -7.30 19.77
C ASP A 40 34.78 -6.87 20.93
N THR A 41 34.32 -7.01 22.18
CA THR A 41 35.13 -6.69 23.37
C THR A 41 35.98 -7.87 23.83
N ALA A 42 35.48 -9.10 23.73
CA ALA A 42 36.20 -10.30 24.19
C ALA A 42 37.45 -10.66 23.35
N VAL A 43 37.53 -10.21 22.08
CA VAL A 43 38.66 -10.52 21.18
C VAL A 43 39.79 -9.49 21.30
N LYS A 44 39.53 -8.28 21.83
CA LYS A 44 40.56 -7.24 21.98
C LYS A 44 41.51 -7.48 23.17
N ASP A 45 41.05 -8.16 24.22
CA ASP A 45 41.88 -8.41 25.42
C ASP A 45 42.90 -9.53 25.22
N THR A 46 42.74 -10.43 24.23
CA THR A 46 43.70 -11.52 23.97
C THR A 46 44.77 -11.17 22.93
N ALA A 47 44.57 -10.11 22.14
CA ALA A 47 45.52 -9.70 21.08
C ALA A 47 46.59 -8.71 21.57
N SER A 48 46.36 -8.01 22.69
CA SER A 48 47.31 -7.02 23.22
C SER A 48 48.55 -7.65 23.87
N ASP A 49 48.48 -8.91 24.32
CA ASP A 49 49.57 -9.57 25.06
C ASP A 49 50.60 -10.30 24.18
N ARG A 50 50.40 -10.37 22.85
CA ARG A 50 51.32 -11.07 21.92
C ARG A 50 52.04 -10.18 20.91
N ALA A 51 51.76 -8.89 20.87
CA ALA A 51 52.37 -7.97 19.90
C ALA A 51 53.72 -7.37 20.33
N GLY A 52 54.24 -7.73 21.52
CA GLY A 52 55.45 -7.15 22.10
C GLY A 52 56.79 -7.77 21.70
N GLU A 53 56.85 -8.95 21.08
CA GLU A 53 58.12 -9.70 20.97
C GLU A 53 58.58 -10.08 19.54
N ALA A 54 57.89 -9.67 18.48
CA ALA A 54 58.25 -10.10 17.11
C ALA A 54 58.32 -8.97 16.09
N ARG A 55 59.18 -7.97 16.33
CA ARG A 55 59.63 -7.01 15.30
C ARG A 55 61.10 -6.60 15.49
N GLN A 56 62.02 -7.51 15.19
CA GLN A 56 63.36 -7.18 14.67
C GLN A 56 63.78 -8.28 13.70
N ALA A 57 64.39 -7.88 12.57
CA ALA A 57 64.75 -8.67 11.38
C ALA A 57 63.57 -8.99 10.44
N GLU A 58 63.60 -8.74 9.13
CA GLU A 58 64.57 -8.12 8.22
C GLU A 58 63.82 -7.87 6.89
N ALA A 59 64.25 -6.87 6.11
CA ALA A 59 63.67 -6.50 4.82
C ALA A 59 64.61 -6.88 3.66
N ALA A 60 64.03 -6.92 2.45
CA ALA A 60 64.68 -6.97 1.11
C ALA A 60 65.13 -8.38 0.63
N ALA A 61 65.01 -8.83 -0.62
CA ALA A 61 64.49 -8.26 -1.87
C ALA A 61 64.33 -9.35 -2.97
N THR A 62 63.45 -9.06 -3.94
CA THR A 62 63.55 -9.25 -5.42
C THR A 62 63.59 -10.62 -6.13
N ALA A 63 62.58 -10.78 -7.01
CA ALA A 63 62.62 -10.93 -8.49
C ALA A 63 63.04 -12.24 -9.21
N GLY A 64 62.22 -12.59 -10.22
CA GLY A 64 62.50 -13.48 -11.37
C GLY A 64 62.09 -14.94 -11.12
N GLY A 65 61.27 -15.64 -11.92
CA GLY A 65 60.86 -15.48 -13.30
C GLY A 65 60.88 -16.88 -13.96
N ALA A 66 59.99 -17.10 -14.94
CA ALA A 66 59.92 -18.23 -15.89
C ALA A 66 58.90 -19.36 -15.60
N ASP A 67 57.76 -19.24 -16.30
CA ASP A 67 57.03 -20.29 -17.06
C ASP A 67 58.01 -21.03 -18.02
N PRO A 68 57.72 -22.22 -18.61
CA PRO A 68 56.44 -22.43 -19.31
C PRO A 68 55.89 -23.88 -19.41
N ASP A 69 54.64 -23.92 -19.87
CA ASP A 69 54.17 -24.71 -21.03
C ASP A 69 53.47 -26.09 -20.87
N VAL A 70 52.43 -26.22 -21.72
CA VAL A 70 51.71 -27.38 -22.30
C VAL A 70 51.43 -28.61 -21.42
N GLY A 71 50.25 -29.22 -21.44
CA GLY A 71 49.16 -29.18 -22.41
C GLY A 71 48.39 -30.51 -22.36
N GLU A 72 47.18 -30.46 -22.91
CA GLU A 72 46.37 -31.58 -23.42
C GLU A 72 45.84 -32.70 -22.49
N GLY A 73 44.58 -33.05 -22.76
CA GLY A 73 44.26 -34.47 -22.92
C GLY A 73 43.13 -34.99 -22.05
N GLY A 74 41.89 -34.63 -22.38
CA GLY A 74 40.73 -35.39 -21.94
C GLY A 74 40.76 -36.83 -22.48
N GLY A 75 40.35 -37.78 -21.65
CA GLY A 75 40.30 -39.19 -22.03
C GLY A 75 39.58 -40.03 -20.98
N SER A 76 38.25 -40.01 -21.03
CA SER A 76 37.37 -40.91 -20.27
C SER A 76 37.49 -42.35 -20.78
N ARG A 77 37.72 -43.32 -19.87
CA ARG A 77 37.24 -44.72 -20.00
C ARG A 77 37.44 -45.54 -18.73
N GLY A 78 36.30 -45.98 -18.17
CA GLY A 78 36.02 -47.38 -17.81
C GLY A 78 36.76 -48.01 -16.63
N GLY A 79 36.01 -48.43 -15.61
CA GLY A 79 36.50 -49.40 -14.63
C GLY A 79 35.57 -49.61 -13.43
N SER A 80 34.59 -50.50 -13.57
CA SER A 80 33.85 -51.09 -12.45
C SER A 80 34.68 -52.23 -11.83
N ARG A 81 34.94 -52.13 -10.51
CA ARG A 81 35.33 -53.17 -9.52
C ARG A 81 35.72 -52.37 -8.26
N GLY A 82 34.94 -52.33 -7.18
CA GLY A 82 34.67 -53.44 -6.27
C GLY A 82 35.81 -53.54 -5.25
N SER A 83 35.67 -52.93 -4.06
CA SER A 83 36.31 -53.35 -2.80
C SER A 83 36.03 -52.34 -1.67
N SER A 84 35.88 -52.89 -0.46
CA SER A 84 36.12 -52.30 0.87
C SER A 84 35.29 -51.09 1.31
N SER A 85 34.31 -51.39 2.15
CA SER A 85 33.84 -50.55 3.25
C SER A 85 35.00 -50.26 4.21
N ASP A 86 35.67 -49.13 4.04
CA ASP A 86 36.47 -48.52 5.10
C ASP A 86 35.69 -47.32 5.63
N GLY A 87 35.42 -47.34 6.93
CA GLY A 87 34.84 -46.23 7.65
C GLY A 87 35.81 -45.06 7.63
N ALA A 88 35.64 -44.16 6.67
CA ALA A 88 36.22 -42.83 6.75
C ALA A 88 35.52 -42.10 7.90
N GLU A 89 36.23 -42.01 9.01
CA GLU A 89 35.95 -41.08 10.10
C GLU A 89 35.71 -39.69 9.48
N PRO A 90 34.66 -38.94 9.89
CA PRO A 90 34.37 -37.65 9.27
C PRO A 90 35.58 -36.74 9.44
N GLU A 91 36.27 -36.43 8.34
CA GLU A 91 37.36 -35.45 8.31
C GLU A 91 36.84 -34.17 8.97
N HIS A 92 37.40 -33.85 10.13
CA HIS A 92 37.13 -32.59 10.81
C HIS A 92 37.61 -31.48 9.87
N PRO A 93 36.75 -30.50 9.53
CA PRO A 93 37.19 -29.40 8.67
C PRO A 93 38.41 -28.74 9.29
N GLU A 94 39.45 -28.59 8.48
CA GLU A 94 40.68 -27.92 8.89
C GLU A 94 40.32 -26.53 9.46
N PRO A 95 40.98 -26.06 10.54
CA PRO A 95 40.63 -24.82 11.22
C PRO A 95 40.45 -23.60 10.30
N ASP A 96 41.23 -23.54 9.22
CA ASP A 96 41.20 -22.46 8.23
C ASP A 96 39.90 -22.45 7.39
N GLU A 97 39.35 -23.63 7.07
CA GLU A 97 38.09 -23.76 6.33
C GLU A 97 36.90 -23.31 7.19
N LEU A 98 36.94 -23.63 8.49
CA LEU A 98 35.94 -23.19 9.45
C LEU A 98 35.99 -21.67 9.62
N GLU A 99 37.18 -21.07 9.74
CA GLU A 99 37.35 -19.62 9.85
C GLU A 99 36.85 -18.88 8.59
N GLU A 100 37.16 -19.40 7.41
CA GLU A 100 36.65 -18.85 6.16
C GLU A 100 35.12 -18.94 6.06
N SER A 101 34.54 -20.08 6.44
CA SER A 101 33.10 -20.28 6.48
C SER A 101 32.41 -19.28 7.42
N VAL A 102 32.96 -19.09 8.62
CA VAL A 102 32.47 -18.10 9.60
C VAL A 102 32.59 -16.67 9.06
N ARG A 103 33.70 -16.33 8.38
CA ARG A 103 33.90 -15.02 7.75
C ARG A 103 32.86 -14.76 6.65
N ARG A 104 32.62 -15.75 5.78
CA ARG A 104 31.60 -15.66 4.71
C ARG A 104 30.20 -15.52 5.29
N PHE A 105 29.87 -16.28 6.33
CA PHE A 105 28.58 -16.19 7.03
C PHE A 105 28.36 -14.80 7.65
N ARG A 106 29.34 -14.27 8.38
CA ARG A 106 29.27 -12.91 8.97
C ARG A 106 29.14 -11.83 7.90
N ALA A 107 29.85 -11.96 6.77
CA ALA A 107 29.72 -11.04 5.65
C ALA A 107 28.31 -11.08 5.03
N ALA A 108 27.75 -12.28 4.85
CA ALA A 108 26.37 -12.45 4.37
C ALA A 108 25.34 -11.85 5.33
N GLN A 109 25.50 -12.07 6.64
CA GLN A 109 24.65 -11.47 7.67
C GLN A 109 24.71 -9.94 7.64
N ARG A 110 25.90 -9.34 7.58
CA ARG A 110 26.05 -7.87 7.46
C ARG A 110 25.38 -7.33 6.19
N LYS A 111 25.53 -8.02 5.07
CA LYS A 111 24.89 -7.63 3.80
C LYS A 111 23.36 -7.70 3.88
N LEU A 112 22.82 -8.72 4.54
CA LEU A 112 21.38 -8.83 4.78
C LEU A 112 20.89 -7.71 5.71
N ALA A 113 21.59 -7.48 6.82
CA ALA A 113 21.26 -6.40 7.76
C ALA A 113 21.24 -5.04 7.07
N ALA A 114 22.26 -4.72 6.28
CA ALA A 114 22.32 -3.47 5.52
C ALA A 114 21.14 -3.31 4.54
N ARG A 115 20.75 -4.38 3.83
CA ARG A 115 19.59 -4.36 2.93
C ARG A 115 18.29 -4.14 3.68
N VAL A 116 18.09 -4.81 4.81
CA VAL A 116 16.91 -4.65 5.66
C VAL A 116 16.84 -3.22 6.21
N SER A 117 17.95 -2.69 6.73
CA SER A 117 18.02 -1.30 7.21
C SER A 117 17.70 -0.29 6.11
N GLN A 118 18.25 -0.48 4.90
CA GLN A 118 17.94 0.40 3.76
C GLN A 118 16.46 0.33 3.36
N GLN A 119 15.88 -0.86 3.35
CA GLN A 119 14.47 -1.05 3.02
C GLN A 119 13.54 -0.44 4.07
N LEU A 120 13.88 -0.58 5.35
CA LEU A 120 13.16 0.06 6.45
C LEU A 120 13.26 1.58 6.35
N ALA A 121 14.47 2.12 6.20
CA ALA A 121 14.69 3.56 6.06
C ALA A 121 13.90 4.15 4.89
N ARG A 122 13.81 3.43 3.76
CA ARG A 122 13.03 3.84 2.58
C ARG A 122 11.52 3.83 2.85
N ARG A 123 11.02 2.84 3.61
CA ARG A 123 9.60 2.70 3.97
C ARG A 123 9.15 3.64 5.09
N THR A 124 10.07 4.19 5.86
CA THR A 124 9.75 5.18 6.90
C THR A 124 9.88 6.63 6.44
N GLN A 125 10.46 6.88 5.25
CA GLN A 125 10.44 8.23 4.68
C GLN A 125 9.01 8.69 4.41
N PRO A 126 8.69 9.96 4.68
CA PRO A 126 7.46 10.58 4.19
C PRO A 126 7.34 10.38 2.68
N PHE A 127 6.12 10.05 2.24
CA PHE A 127 5.82 9.89 0.82
C PHE A 127 4.66 10.80 0.44
N GLU A 128 4.96 11.80 -0.38
CA GLU A 128 4.02 12.81 -0.85
C GLU A 128 3.49 12.46 -2.25
N PHE A 129 2.20 12.68 -2.48
CA PHE A 129 1.51 12.47 -3.74
C PHE A 129 0.23 13.31 -3.79
N ARG A 130 -0.33 13.54 -4.99
CA ARG A 130 -1.59 14.29 -5.16
C ARG A 130 -2.77 13.35 -5.28
N VAL A 131 -3.79 13.55 -4.44
CA VAL A 131 -5.04 12.79 -4.46
C VAL A 131 -6.22 13.68 -4.84
N ALA A 132 -7.17 13.13 -5.59
CA ALA A 132 -8.40 13.81 -5.96
C ALA A 132 -9.65 12.93 -5.80
N THR A 133 -10.80 13.57 -5.68
CA THR A 133 -12.11 12.99 -5.96
C THR A 133 -12.78 13.77 -7.08
N TYR A 134 -13.41 13.08 -8.01
CA TYR A 134 -13.99 13.71 -9.19
C TYR A 134 -15.20 12.95 -9.73
N ASN A 135 -16.41 13.49 -9.50
CA ASN A 135 -17.60 13.05 -10.21
C ASN A 135 -17.52 13.61 -11.63
N VAL A 136 -17.47 12.74 -12.65
CA VAL A 136 -17.18 13.14 -14.03
C VAL A 136 -18.43 13.36 -14.87
N LEU A 137 -19.61 13.42 -14.24
CA LEU A 137 -20.92 13.52 -14.87
C LEU A 137 -21.16 12.41 -15.90
N GLY A 138 -21.99 11.43 -15.55
CA GLY A 138 -22.23 10.26 -16.39
C GLY A 138 -22.66 10.62 -17.82
N ASP A 139 -22.20 9.85 -18.81
CA ASP A 139 -22.56 10.06 -20.23
C ASP A 139 -24.09 10.09 -20.44
N SER A 140 -24.83 9.26 -19.71
CA SER A 140 -26.29 9.26 -19.71
C SER A 140 -26.95 10.59 -19.32
N HIS A 141 -26.25 11.47 -18.60
CA HIS A 141 -26.76 12.81 -18.27
C HIS A 141 -26.69 13.79 -19.44
N THR A 142 -25.75 13.59 -20.36
CA THR A 142 -25.49 14.48 -21.50
C THR A 142 -25.97 13.92 -22.84
N GLY A 143 -26.09 12.59 -22.94
CA GLY A 143 -26.58 11.92 -24.14
C GLY A 143 -28.09 12.09 -24.38
N PRO A 144 -28.64 11.46 -25.44
CA PRO A 144 -30.06 11.57 -25.78
C PRO A 144 -30.99 11.20 -24.61
N GLY A 145 -31.86 12.13 -24.23
CA GLY A 145 -32.79 11.97 -23.09
C GLY A 145 -32.18 12.32 -21.72
N GLY A 146 -30.92 12.75 -21.69
CA GLY A 146 -30.25 13.23 -20.49
C GLY A 146 -30.80 14.56 -19.96
N ASN A 147 -30.52 14.84 -18.68
CA ASN A 147 -31.01 16.03 -17.97
C ASN A 147 -30.03 17.20 -17.95
N LYS A 148 -28.90 17.11 -18.67
CA LYS A 148 -27.86 18.15 -18.73
C LYS A 148 -27.57 18.59 -20.18
N PRO A 149 -28.55 19.17 -20.91
CA PRO A 149 -28.40 19.52 -22.33
C PRO A 149 -27.40 20.67 -22.60
N GLY A 150 -26.95 21.39 -21.58
CA GLY A 150 -25.94 22.46 -21.69
C GLY A 150 -24.49 21.96 -21.64
N PHE A 151 -24.28 20.67 -21.38
CA PHE A 151 -22.95 20.06 -21.31
C PHE A 151 -22.62 19.37 -22.64
N PRO A 152 -21.34 19.36 -23.06
CA PRO A 152 -20.90 18.57 -24.20
C PRO A 152 -21.11 17.06 -23.97
N ASP A 153 -21.08 16.29 -25.05
CA ASP A 153 -21.06 14.82 -24.97
C ASP A 153 -19.85 14.30 -24.17
N ALA A 154 -19.91 13.03 -23.72
CA ALA A 154 -18.83 12.44 -22.92
C ALA A 154 -17.45 12.47 -23.57
N GLY A 155 -17.36 12.47 -24.90
CA GLY A 155 -16.10 12.51 -25.65
C GLY A 155 -15.23 13.73 -25.29
N PRO A 156 -15.67 14.96 -25.62
CA PRO A 156 -14.98 16.18 -25.24
C PRO A 156 -14.81 16.35 -23.73
N ARG A 157 -15.83 15.98 -22.93
CA ARG A 157 -15.74 16.10 -21.46
C ARG A 157 -14.65 15.21 -20.89
N MET A 158 -14.49 13.98 -21.41
CA MET A 158 -13.41 13.10 -20.99
C MET A 158 -12.02 13.65 -21.35
N ASP A 159 -11.88 14.33 -22.48
CA ASP A 159 -10.63 15.00 -22.83
C ASP A 159 -10.31 16.12 -21.84
N MET A 160 -11.31 16.90 -21.43
CA MET A 160 -11.18 17.93 -20.40
C MET A 160 -10.84 17.32 -19.03
N THR A 161 -11.57 16.29 -18.59
CA THR A 161 -11.28 15.55 -17.34
C THR A 161 -9.83 15.05 -17.31
N ILE A 162 -9.33 14.47 -18.39
CA ILE A 162 -7.94 14.00 -18.46
C ILE A 162 -6.96 15.18 -18.42
N ALA A 163 -7.27 16.29 -19.10
CA ALA A 163 -6.47 17.51 -19.06
C ALA A 163 -6.40 18.08 -17.65
N ASP A 164 -7.51 18.10 -16.91
CA ASP A 164 -7.60 18.55 -15.52
C ASP A 164 -6.68 17.73 -14.60
N LEU A 165 -6.71 16.40 -14.72
CA LEU A 165 -5.83 15.51 -13.94
C LEU A 165 -4.35 15.74 -14.27
N ARG A 166 -4.02 15.96 -15.55
CA ARG A 166 -2.64 16.21 -16.00
C ARG A 166 -2.14 17.57 -15.55
N ALA A 167 -2.94 18.62 -15.72
CA ALA A 167 -2.60 19.99 -15.34
C ALA A 167 -2.38 20.14 -13.84
N ASN A 168 -3.08 19.34 -13.03
CA ASN A 168 -2.96 19.34 -11.58
C ASN A 168 -2.04 18.23 -11.04
N GLY A 169 -1.37 17.46 -11.90
CA GLY A 169 -0.42 16.45 -11.49
C GLY A 169 -1.02 15.37 -10.58
N ILE A 170 -2.29 14.99 -10.79
CA ILE A 170 -2.99 14.05 -9.90
C ILE A 170 -2.37 12.65 -10.00
N ASP A 171 -2.01 12.05 -8.87
CA ASP A 171 -1.40 10.72 -8.79
C ASP A 171 -2.42 9.62 -8.53
N VAL A 172 -3.46 9.90 -7.74
CA VAL A 172 -4.57 8.99 -7.45
C VAL A 172 -5.88 9.76 -7.48
N VAL A 173 -6.92 9.22 -8.14
CA VAL A 173 -8.24 9.83 -8.19
C VAL A 173 -9.35 8.79 -8.01
N GLY A 174 -10.34 9.11 -7.17
CA GLY A 174 -11.61 8.41 -7.14
C GLY A 174 -12.60 9.06 -8.11
N PHE A 175 -13.12 8.30 -9.06
CA PHE A 175 -14.14 8.74 -10.02
C PHE A 175 -15.54 8.29 -9.62
N GLN A 176 -16.51 9.18 -9.74
CA GLN A 176 -17.93 8.87 -9.63
C GLN A 176 -18.65 9.15 -10.95
N GLU A 177 -19.76 8.44 -11.18
CA GLU A 177 -20.52 8.46 -12.43
C GLU A 177 -19.72 8.10 -13.69
N PHE A 178 -18.61 7.39 -13.54
CA PHE A 178 -17.74 7.01 -14.63
C PHE A 178 -18.33 5.87 -15.48
N GLU A 179 -19.22 6.19 -16.40
CA GLU A 179 -19.96 5.19 -17.16
C GLU A 179 -19.07 4.41 -18.14
N GLN A 180 -19.60 3.31 -18.68
CA GLN A 180 -18.83 2.39 -19.53
C GLN A 180 -18.18 3.08 -20.75
N SER A 181 -18.86 4.03 -21.38
CA SER A 181 -18.33 4.80 -22.51
C SER A 181 -17.15 5.66 -22.07
N GLN A 182 -17.29 6.36 -20.95
CA GLN A 182 -16.25 7.17 -20.31
C GLN A 182 -15.05 6.33 -19.87
N PHE A 183 -15.27 5.15 -19.28
CA PHE A 183 -14.22 4.18 -18.97
C PHE A 183 -13.42 3.79 -20.21
N ALA A 184 -14.09 3.48 -21.32
CA ALA A 184 -13.43 3.10 -22.56
C ALA A 184 -12.59 4.25 -23.13
N MET A 185 -13.14 5.48 -23.12
CA MET A 185 -12.43 6.68 -23.57
C MET A 185 -11.19 6.95 -22.72
N PHE A 186 -11.34 6.98 -21.39
CA PHE A 186 -10.23 7.20 -20.47
C PHE A 186 -9.15 6.14 -20.64
N SER A 187 -9.52 4.86 -20.66
CA SER A 187 -8.56 3.75 -20.85
C SER A 187 -7.78 3.89 -22.15
N SER A 188 -8.38 4.45 -23.20
CA SER A 188 -7.72 4.67 -24.49
C SER A 188 -6.85 5.93 -24.56
N ARG A 189 -7.12 6.93 -23.72
CA ARG A 189 -6.52 8.29 -23.83
C ARG A 189 -5.59 8.65 -22.66
N ALA A 190 -5.70 7.94 -21.54
CA ALA A 190 -4.97 8.19 -20.30
C ALA A 190 -4.19 6.93 -19.86
N GLY A 191 -3.41 6.36 -20.78
CA GLY A 191 -2.65 5.11 -20.56
C GLY A 191 -1.58 5.19 -19.47
N GLU A 192 -1.28 6.39 -18.95
CA GLU A 192 -0.43 6.57 -17.78
C GLU A 192 -1.12 6.21 -16.45
N TYR A 193 -2.45 6.05 -16.46
CA TYR A 193 -3.24 5.64 -15.30
C TYR A 193 -3.66 4.17 -15.40
N SER A 194 -3.48 3.43 -14.30
CA SER A 194 -4.16 2.16 -14.07
C SER A 194 -5.49 2.39 -13.39
N LEU A 195 -6.43 1.44 -13.54
CA LEU A 195 -7.81 1.53 -13.06
C LEU A 195 -8.21 0.30 -12.27
N TYR A 196 -9.02 0.50 -11.25
CA TYR A 196 -9.76 -0.57 -10.57
C TYR A 196 -11.13 -0.05 -10.10
N PRO A 197 -12.22 -0.81 -10.26
CA PRO A 197 -12.27 -2.20 -10.74
C PRO A 197 -12.31 -2.31 -12.26
N GLY A 198 -12.28 -1.18 -12.99
CA GLY A 198 -12.61 -1.12 -14.40
C GLY A 198 -14.00 -1.70 -14.64
N MET A 199 -14.10 -2.64 -15.59
CA MET A 199 -15.34 -3.37 -15.90
C MET A 199 -15.53 -4.66 -15.09
N SER A 200 -14.58 -5.06 -14.24
CA SER A 200 -14.59 -6.39 -13.61
C SER A 200 -15.77 -6.64 -12.65
N LEU A 201 -16.38 -5.59 -12.11
CA LEU A 201 -17.57 -5.64 -11.25
C LEU A 201 -18.88 -5.29 -12.01
N GLY A 202 -18.83 -5.17 -13.34
CA GLY A 202 -19.97 -4.93 -14.21
C GLY A 202 -20.44 -3.47 -14.31
N ASN A 203 -21.46 -3.25 -15.13
CA ASN A 203 -21.88 -1.91 -15.58
C ASN A 203 -22.39 -0.98 -14.47
N LYS A 204 -22.86 -1.52 -13.34
CA LYS A 204 -23.26 -0.69 -12.19
C LYS A 204 -22.04 -0.15 -11.45
N SER A 205 -21.03 -1.00 -11.27
CA SER A 205 -19.84 -0.68 -10.49
C SER A 205 -18.76 0.06 -11.28
N VAL A 206 -18.74 -0.01 -12.62
CA VAL A 206 -17.80 0.81 -13.42
C VAL A 206 -17.95 2.31 -13.12
N ARG A 207 -19.15 2.75 -12.71
CA ARG A 207 -19.42 4.14 -12.30
C ARG A 207 -18.54 4.60 -11.14
N PHE A 208 -17.87 3.69 -10.44
CA PHE A 208 -16.97 3.95 -9.32
C PHE A 208 -15.62 3.31 -9.63
N ASN A 209 -14.65 4.14 -10.01
CA ASN A 209 -13.30 3.68 -10.31
C ASN A 209 -12.28 4.45 -9.47
N ILE A 210 -11.18 3.80 -9.14
CA ILE A 210 -9.97 4.45 -8.64
C ILE A 210 -8.96 4.36 -9.76
N ALA A 211 -8.42 5.51 -10.18
CA ALA A 211 -7.32 5.59 -11.12
C ALA A 211 -6.05 6.04 -10.40
N TRP A 212 -4.90 5.50 -10.79
CA TRP A 212 -3.61 5.93 -10.25
C TRP A 212 -2.51 5.93 -11.31
N ARG A 213 -1.56 6.87 -11.21
CA ARG A 213 -0.38 6.91 -12.09
C ARG A 213 0.47 5.66 -11.89
N SER A 214 0.64 4.87 -12.94
CA SER A 214 1.38 3.61 -12.91
C SER A 214 2.88 3.79 -12.66
N SER A 215 3.41 5.00 -12.86
CA SER A 215 4.80 5.34 -12.53
C SER A 215 5.02 5.63 -11.05
N VAL A 216 3.95 5.88 -10.29
CA VAL A 216 3.99 6.25 -8.86
C VAL A 216 3.56 5.08 -7.99
N TRP A 217 2.52 4.37 -8.41
CA TRP A 217 1.86 3.34 -7.63
C TRP A 217 1.72 2.04 -8.40
N ARG A 218 1.81 0.92 -7.68
CA ARG A 218 1.39 -0.40 -8.17
C ARG A 218 0.28 -0.97 -7.31
N LEU A 219 -0.65 -1.69 -7.93
CA LEU A 219 -1.68 -2.43 -7.20
C LEU A 219 -1.05 -3.60 -6.43
N VAL A 220 -1.42 -3.73 -5.15
CA VAL A 220 -1.09 -4.87 -4.31
C VAL A 220 -2.33 -5.76 -4.13
N GLU A 221 -3.48 -5.15 -3.87
CA GLU A 221 -4.71 -5.87 -3.59
C GLU A 221 -5.93 -5.04 -4.02
N GLY A 222 -6.94 -5.70 -4.58
CA GLY A 222 -8.23 -5.11 -4.91
C GLY A 222 -9.36 -5.79 -4.14
N ARG A 223 -10.25 -4.97 -3.56
CA ARG A 223 -11.45 -5.37 -2.84
C ARG A 223 -12.64 -4.55 -3.32
N SER A 224 -13.82 -4.89 -2.82
CA SER A 224 -15.00 -4.07 -3.00
C SER A 224 -15.85 -4.08 -1.74
N LEU A 225 -16.55 -2.99 -1.48
CA LEU A 225 -17.49 -2.84 -0.38
C LEU A 225 -18.92 -2.67 -0.93
N SER A 226 -19.88 -3.36 -0.34
CA SER A 226 -21.28 -3.38 -0.78
C SER A 226 -22.08 -2.25 -0.11
N ILE A 227 -22.27 -1.15 -0.83
CA ILE A 227 -22.86 0.10 -0.31
C ILE A 227 -24.31 0.24 -0.75
N PRO A 228 -25.24 0.63 0.15
CA PRO A 228 -26.61 0.92 -0.24
C PRO A 228 -26.66 2.18 -1.09
N TYR A 229 -27.28 2.08 -2.25
CA TYR A 229 -27.51 3.19 -3.17
C TYR A 229 -28.99 3.58 -3.17
N ALA A 230 -29.46 4.25 -4.21
CA ALA A 230 -30.84 4.73 -4.29
C ALA A 230 -31.87 3.59 -4.16
N GLY A 231 -32.84 3.78 -3.28
CA GLY A 231 -33.85 2.77 -2.95
C GLY A 231 -33.33 1.55 -2.15
N GLY A 232 -32.10 1.61 -1.62
CA GLY A 232 -31.50 0.55 -0.79
C GLY A 232 -30.82 -0.57 -1.58
N ASN A 233 -30.79 -0.48 -2.92
CA ASN A 233 -30.09 -1.43 -3.76
C ASN A 233 -28.58 -1.37 -3.48
N ARG A 234 -27.95 -2.53 -3.29
CA ARG A 234 -26.51 -2.61 -3.01
C ARG A 234 -25.70 -2.53 -4.30
N ILE A 235 -24.64 -1.73 -4.30
CA ILE A 235 -23.64 -1.69 -5.37
C ILE A 235 -22.24 -1.85 -4.77
N ALA A 236 -21.40 -2.64 -5.44
CA ALA A 236 -20.02 -2.84 -5.03
C ALA A 236 -19.17 -1.64 -5.46
N MET A 237 -18.47 -1.00 -4.51
CA MET A 237 -17.58 0.14 -4.72
C MET A 237 -16.13 -0.22 -4.36
N PRO A 238 -15.12 0.32 -5.06
CA PRO A 238 -13.75 -0.18 -4.96
C PRO A 238 -13.02 0.22 -3.68
N VAL A 239 -12.16 -0.70 -3.22
CA VAL A 239 -11.13 -0.45 -2.21
C VAL A 239 -9.85 -1.13 -2.66
N VAL A 240 -8.72 -0.42 -2.77
CA VAL A 240 -7.46 -0.97 -3.27
C VAL A 240 -6.29 -0.65 -2.35
N LEU A 241 -5.38 -1.62 -2.20
CA LEU A 241 -4.08 -1.39 -1.57
C LEU A 241 -3.08 -1.07 -2.67
N LEU A 242 -2.49 0.12 -2.62
CA LEU A 242 -1.44 0.52 -3.54
C LEU A 242 -0.10 0.56 -2.81
N GLU A 243 0.98 0.20 -3.51
CA GLU A 243 2.36 0.37 -3.04
C GLU A 243 3.08 1.41 -3.89
N SER A 244 3.68 2.41 -3.23
CA SER A 244 4.53 3.40 -3.86
C SER A 244 5.75 2.72 -4.47
N ILE A 245 6.00 2.98 -5.75
CA ILE A 245 7.15 2.41 -6.47
C ILE A 245 8.46 2.98 -5.91
N SER A 246 8.47 4.25 -5.50
CA SER A 246 9.66 4.98 -5.05
C SER A 246 10.02 4.73 -3.59
N THR A 247 9.08 4.37 -2.72
CA THR A 247 9.35 4.14 -1.28
C THR A 247 9.01 2.73 -0.80
N GLY A 248 8.13 2.02 -1.49
CA GLY A 248 7.57 0.75 -1.02
C GLY A 248 6.55 0.92 0.12
N ARG A 249 6.14 2.16 0.44
CA ARG A 249 5.03 2.43 1.37
C ARG A 249 3.71 1.98 0.76
N LYS A 250 2.80 1.55 1.62
CA LYS A 250 1.48 1.09 1.21
C LYS A 250 0.39 1.94 1.85
N ALA A 251 -0.68 2.18 1.10
CA ALA A 251 -1.89 2.80 1.60
C ALA A 251 -3.11 2.21 0.90
N TRP A 252 -4.21 2.12 1.65
CA TRP A 252 -5.50 1.78 1.10
C TRP A 252 -6.17 3.02 0.52
N PHE A 253 -6.81 2.86 -0.62
CA PHE A 253 -7.62 3.88 -1.28
C PHE A 253 -9.02 3.33 -1.47
N ALA A 254 -10.02 4.09 -1.04
CA ALA A 254 -11.43 3.76 -1.23
C ALA A 254 -12.12 4.90 -1.99
N ASN A 255 -13.11 4.55 -2.80
CA ASN A 255 -13.89 5.52 -3.55
C ASN A 255 -15.39 5.19 -3.49
N PHE A 256 -16.20 6.15 -3.07
CA PHE A 256 -17.63 5.98 -2.87
C PHE A 256 -18.47 7.02 -3.60
N HIS A 257 -19.72 6.67 -3.87
CA HIS A 257 -20.74 7.60 -4.34
C HIS A 257 -22.06 7.28 -3.63
N ASN A 258 -22.43 8.12 -2.66
CA ASN A 258 -23.65 7.89 -1.87
C ASN A 258 -24.88 8.49 -2.57
N PRO A 259 -26.09 7.95 -2.32
CA PRO A 259 -27.24 8.31 -3.12
C PRO A 259 -27.69 9.76 -2.90
N ALA A 260 -27.86 10.47 -4.03
CA ALA A 260 -28.41 11.82 -4.07
C ALA A 260 -29.91 11.88 -3.75
N ASP A 261 -30.36 13.06 -3.33
CA ASP A 261 -31.77 13.42 -3.32
C ASP A 261 -32.12 14.09 -4.66
N THR A 262 -32.97 13.44 -5.46
CA THR A 262 -33.44 14.01 -6.73
C THR A 262 -34.95 13.80 -6.87
N PRO A 263 -35.66 14.58 -7.71
CA PRO A 263 -37.09 14.38 -7.94
C PRO A 263 -37.46 12.94 -8.34
N SER A 264 -36.58 12.26 -9.09
CA SER A 264 -36.78 10.87 -9.53
C SER A 264 -36.40 9.81 -8.50
N LEU A 265 -35.49 10.11 -7.56
CA LEU A 265 -35.00 9.15 -6.56
C LEU A 265 -35.62 9.34 -5.17
N GLY A 266 -36.30 10.47 -4.93
CA GLY A 266 -36.86 10.82 -3.63
C GLY A 266 -35.80 11.13 -2.58
N ASN A 267 -36.20 11.05 -1.31
CA ASN A 267 -35.32 11.25 -0.16
C ASN A 267 -34.54 9.97 0.17
N ASN A 268 -33.21 10.06 0.06
CA ASN A 268 -32.26 8.98 0.30
C ASN A 268 -31.41 9.18 1.57
N SER A 269 -31.78 10.11 2.47
CA SER A 269 -31.03 10.39 3.70
C SER A 269 -30.76 9.15 4.55
N ARG A 270 -31.75 8.26 4.67
CA ARG A 270 -31.59 6.96 5.35
C ARG A 270 -30.47 6.13 4.73
N TRP A 271 -30.41 6.06 3.41
CA TRP A 271 -29.42 5.26 2.70
C TRP A 271 -28.03 5.89 2.75
N ARG A 272 -27.93 7.22 2.72
CA ARG A 272 -26.67 7.94 2.98
C ARG A 272 -26.15 7.64 4.39
N ALA A 273 -27.01 7.70 5.40
CA ALA A 273 -26.62 7.40 6.79
C ALA A 273 -26.16 5.94 6.97
N GLU A 274 -26.83 4.99 6.30
CA GLU A 274 -26.43 3.57 6.32
C GLU A 274 -25.11 3.33 5.57
N ALA A 275 -24.93 3.94 4.39
CA ALA A 275 -23.69 3.88 3.63
C ALA A 275 -22.50 4.42 4.44
N ALA A 276 -22.63 5.63 4.99
CA ALA A 276 -21.60 6.25 5.81
C ALA A 276 -21.20 5.40 7.01
N SER A 277 -22.17 4.76 7.68
CA SER A 277 -21.89 3.85 8.81
C SER A 277 -21.04 2.65 8.38
N ILE A 278 -21.36 2.05 7.23
CA ILE A 278 -20.65 0.90 6.69
C ILE A 278 -19.24 1.31 6.23
N GLU A 279 -19.12 2.43 5.54
CA GLU A 279 -17.85 2.98 5.04
C GLU A 279 -16.89 3.27 6.19
N VAL A 280 -17.32 4.08 7.17
CA VAL A 280 -16.48 4.47 8.30
C VAL A 280 -16.07 3.25 9.12
N SER A 281 -17.00 2.34 9.41
CA SER A 281 -16.69 1.14 10.20
C SER A 281 -15.70 0.23 9.48
N TYR A 282 -15.94 -0.06 8.20
CA TYR A 282 -15.06 -0.92 7.41
C TYR A 282 -13.66 -0.31 7.25
N LEU A 283 -13.56 0.98 6.93
CA LEU A 283 -12.27 1.64 6.73
C LEU A 283 -11.49 1.80 8.04
N THR A 284 -12.18 2.03 9.16
CA THR A 284 -11.56 2.03 10.49
C THR A 284 -10.99 0.65 10.83
N GLU A 285 -11.76 -0.42 10.64
CA GLU A 285 -11.29 -1.79 10.85
C GLU A 285 -10.13 -2.14 9.92
N LEU A 286 -10.22 -1.73 8.65
CA LEU A 286 -9.16 -1.95 7.66
C LEU A 286 -7.85 -1.28 8.08
N HIS A 287 -7.92 -0.03 8.53
CA HIS A 287 -6.75 0.69 9.05
C HIS A 287 -6.15 -0.04 10.26
N GLN A 288 -6.98 -0.35 11.26
CA GLN A 288 -6.54 -0.95 12.52
C GLN A 288 -5.99 -2.37 12.34
N SER A 289 -6.59 -3.17 11.47
CA SER A 289 -6.19 -4.58 11.27
C SER A 289 -4.97 -4.74 10.36
N THR A 290 -4.74 -3.81 9.43
CA THR A 290 -3.60 -3.89 8.50
C THR A 290 -2.43 -3.00 8.89
N GLY A 291 -2.65 -1.99 9.72
CA GLY A 291 -1.66 -0.98 10.07
C GLY A 291 -1.28 -0.06 8.90
N HIS A 292 -1.98 -0.12 7.77
CA HIS A 292 -1.73 0.75 6.62
C HIS A 292 -2.63 1.98 6.65
N PRO A 293 -2.12 3.18 6.31
CA PRO A 293 -2.95 4.37 6.13
C PRO A 293 -4.07 4.14 5.12
N VAL A 294 -5.21 4.78 5.34
CA VAL A 294 -6.40 4.70 4.49
C VAL A 294 -6.78 6.09 4.02
N ILE A 295 -6.97 6.26 2.71
CA ILE A 295 -7.50 7.46 2.08
C ILE A 295 -8.86 7.10 1.46
N ALA A 296 -9.90 7.86 1.80
CA ALA A 296 -11.22 7.72 1.21
C ALA A 296 -11.54 8.95 0.36
N THR A 297 -12.07 8.70 -0.83
CA THR A 297 -12.52 9.71 -1.80
C THR A 297 -13.99 9.45 -2.11
N GLY A 298 -14.73 10.46 -2.54
CA GLY A 298 -16.10 10.21 -3.00
C GLY A 298 -16.95 11.45 -3.14
N ASP A 299 -18.03 11.29 -3.90
CA ASP A 299 -19.21 12.15 -3.87
C ASP A 299 -20.18 11.54 -2.84
N TYR A 300 -20.24 12.14 -1.65
CA TYR A 300 -21.06 11.59 -0.58
C TYR A 300 -22.51 12.10 -0.61
N ASN A 301 -22.85 13.01 -1.54
CA ASN A 301 -24.12 13.73 -1.56
C ASN A 301 -24.51 14.31 -0.19
N GLU A 302 -23.51 14.65 0.62
CA GLU A 302 -23.67 15.07 2.01
C GLU A 302 -22.54 16.01 2.41
N ARG A 303 -22.82 16.94 3.34
CA ARG A 303 -21.86 17.95 3.78
C ARG A 303 -21.46 17.72 5.24
N GLU A 304 -22.16 18.37 6.17
CA GLU A 304 -21.82 18.35 7.60
C GLU A 304 -21.87 16.95 8.19
N GLU A 305 -22.91 16.18 7.88
CA GLU A 305 -23.13 14.90 8.54
C GLU A 305 -22.04 13.87 8.20
N ILE A 306 -21.62 13.79 6.93
CA ILE A 306 -20.57 12.86 6.52
C ILE A 306 -19.22 13.23 7.14
N PHE A 307 -18.89 14.52 7.21
CA PHE A 307 -17.71 15.01 7.91
C PHE A 307 -17.74 14.57 9.38
N CYS A 308 -18.84 14.82 10.08
CA CYS A 308 -18.96 14.45 11.49
C CYS A 308 -18.83 12.95 11.71
N ARG A 309 -19.41 12.13 10.82
CA ARG A 309 -19.34 10.67 10.92
C ARG A 309 -17.92 10.14 10.74
N PHE A 310 -17.21 10.59 9.71
CA PHE A 310 -15.83 10.15 9.46
C PHE A 310 -14.88 10.58 10.59
N THR A 311 -15.02 11.80 11.10
CA THR A 311 -14.07 12.40 12.04
C THR A 311 -14.38 12.10 13.52
N ALA A 312 -15.59 11.61 13.85
CA ALA A 312 -16.02 11.36 15.22
C ALA A 312 -15.12 10.37 16.00
N GLY A 313 -14.57 9.37 15.31
CA GLY A 313 -13.73 8.34 15.94
C GLY A 313 -12.27 8.75 16.17
N GLY A 314 -11.87 9.94 15.72
CA GLY A 314 -10.46 10.40 15.78
C GLY A 314 -9.49 9.63 14.88
N VAL A 315 -9.98 8.66 14.10
CA VAL A 315 -9.17 7.89 13.15
C VAL A 315 -8.97 8.67 11.86
N PHE A 316 -10.00 9.37 11.37
CA PHE A 316 -9.93 10.11 10.11
C PHE A 316 -9.95 11.62 10.32
N SER A 317 -9.28 12.33 9.42
CA SER A 317 -9.35 13.77 9.21
C SER A 317 -9.77 14.05 7.77
N ALA A 318 -10.35 15.23 7.51
CA ALA A 318 -10.71 15.66 6.17
C ALA A 318 -9.62 16.58 5.59
N ALA A 319 -9.30 16.43 4.30
CA ALA A 319 -8.37 17.31 3.61
C ALA A 319 -8.84 18.78 3.61
N ALA A 320 -10.16 19.00 3.62
CA ALA A 320 -10.78 20.32 3.71
C ALA A 320 -10.61 20.99 5.10
N GLY A 321 -9.98 20.32 6.06
CA GLY A 321 -9.85 20.79 7.44
C GLY A 321 -11.11 20.53 8.28
N GLY A 322 -11.37 21.41 9.25
CA GLY A 322 -12.36 21.20 10.30
C GLY A 322 -11.76 20.52 11.54
N SER A 323 -12.59 20.28 12.55
CA SER A 323 -12.19 19.66 13.80
C SER A 323 -13.31 18.77 14.36
N SER A 324 -12.95 17.69 15.03
CA SER A 324 -13.84 16.92 15.91
C SER A 324 -13.44 17.04 17.40
N ALA A 325 -12.39 17.83 17.71
CA ALA A 325 -11.94 18.07 19.07
C ALA A 325 -12.92 19.00 19.81
N GLY A 326 -13.57 18.47 20.85
CA GLY A 326 -14.57 19.22 21.64
C GLY A 326 -15.96 19.28 21.02
N GLY A 327 -16.21 18.56 19.93
CA GLY A 327 -17.48 18.54 19.18
C GLY A 327 -17.22 18.53 17.68
N CYS A 328 -18.25 18.22 16.88
CA CYS A 328 -18.12 18.27 15.43
C CYS A 328 -18.15 19.73 14.94
N ALA A 329 -17.07 20.16 14.29
CA ALA A 329 -16.91 21.47 13.70
C ALA A 329 -16.40 21.33 12.25
N PRO A 330 -17.30 21.15 11.26
CA PRO A 330 -16.91 21.05 9.87
C PRO A 330 -16.29 22.35 9.33
N PRO A 331 -15.48 22.29 8.26
CA PRO A 331 -14.98 23.50 7.60
C PRO A 331 -16.12 24.30 6.96
N PRO A 332 -15.95 25.63 6.74
CA PRO A 332 -16.91 26.43 5.98
C PRO A 332 -16.89 26.05 4.49
N GLN A 333 -17.96 26.37 3.76
CA GLN A 333 -18.07 26.19 2.30
C GLN A 333 -17.82 24.74 1.81
N MET A 334 -18.45 23.78 2.49
CA MET A 334 -18.34 22.35 2.18
C MET A 334 -18.89 21.98 0.80
N GLN A 335 -18.14 21.14 0.09
CA GLN A 335 -18.64 20.38 -1.05
C GLN A 335 -19.34 19.11 -0.59
N VAL A 336 -20.02 18.45 -1.53
CA VAL A 336 -20.50 17.07 -1.31
C VAL A 336 -19.42 16.04 -1.61
N ASP A 337 -18.37 16.46 -2.32
CA ASP A 337 -17.18 15.70 -2.65
C ASP A 337 -16.11 15.83 -1.55
N TRP A 338 -15.66 14.72 -1.00
CA TRP A 338 -14.73 14.70 0.14
C TRP A 338 -13.49 13.84 -0.10
N ILE A 339 -12.41 14.23 0.58
CA ILE A 339 -11.19 13.44 0.75
C ILE A 339 -10.95 13.30 2.26
N PHE A 340 -10.95 12.08 2.76
CA PHE A 340 -10.62 11.72 4.14
C PHE A 340 -9.33 10.91 4.18
N GLY A 341 -8.54 11.08 5.24
CA GLY A 341 -7.32 10.32 5.49
C GLY A 341 -7.26 9.86 6.94
N SER A 342 -6.88 8.60 7.15
CA SER A 342 -6.69 8.05 8.50
C SER A 342 -5.46 8.67 9.17
N THR A 343 -5.24 8.37 10.45
CA THR A 343 -3.94 8.52 11.11
C THR A 343 -2.83 7.93 10.22
N GLY A 344 -1.70 8.64 10.13
CA GLY A 344 -0.64 8.34 9.17
C GLY A 344 -0.76 9.06 7.82
N VAL A 345 -1.81 9.88 7.62
CA VAL A 345 -1.98 10.75 6.44
C VAL A 345 -2.06 12.20 6.90
N ALA A 346 -1.20 13.06 6.34
CA ALA A 346 -1.29 14.50 6.46
C ALA A 346 -1.72 15.11 5.13
N PHE A 347 -2.52 16.18 5.17
CA PHE A 347 -2.97 16.90 3.98
C PHE A 347 -2.40 18.31 3.93
N ALA A 348 -2.10 18.77 2.72
CA ALA A 348 -1.73 20.14 2.38
C ALA A 348 -2.36 20.54 1.04
N ASP A 349 -2.32 21.83 0.72
CA ASP A 349 -2.75 22.38 -0.58
C ASP A 349 -4.13 21.90 -1.05
N TYR A 350 -5.09 21.85 -0.11
CA TYR A 350 -6.48 21.54 -0.44
C TYR A 350 -7.03 22.58 -1.40
N ALA A 351 -7.65 22.12 -2.48
CA ALA A 351 -8.32 22.98 -3.43
C ALA A 351 -9.62 22.36 -3.96
N VAL A 352 -10.55 23.23 -4.26
CA VAL A 352 -11.76 22.93 -5.04
C VAL A 352 -11.57 23.63 -6.39
N MET A 353 -11.37 22.85 -7.44
CA MET A 353 -11.12 23.38 -8.77
C MET A 353 -12.39 23.34 -9.61
N ASP A 354 -12.79 24.49 -10.15
CA ASP A 354 -13.84 24.56 -11.17
C ASP A 354 -13.39 23.84 -12.44
N THR A 355 -14.26 22.98 -12.98
CA THR A 355 -13.99 22.15 -14.18
C THR A 355 -14.77 22.65 -15.39
N GLY A 356 -15.48 23.78 -15.26
CA GLY A 356 -16.24 24.41 -16.33
C GLY A 356 -17.36 23.51 -16.84
N VAL A 357 -17.23 23.01 -18.08
CA VAL A 357 -18.21 22.14 -18.72
C VAL A 357 -17.76 20.68 -18.80
N ALA A 358 -16.65 20.32 -18.15
CA ALA A 358 -16.19 18.93 -18.07
C ALA A 358 -17.10 18.10 -17.16
N SER A 359 -17.54 18.68 -16.04
CA SER A 359 -18.49 18.10 -15.10
C SER A 359 -19.32 19.20 -14.44
N ASP A 360 -20.48 18.85 -13.89
CA ASP A 360 -21.24 19.72 -13.00
C ASP A 360 -20.71 19.72 -11.55
N HIS A 361 -19.68 18.91 -11.28
CA HIS A 361 -18.90 18.93 -10.04
C HIS A 361 -17.54 19.60 -10.26
N ALA A 362 -17.06 20.26 -9.21
CA ALA A 362 -15.66 20.63 -9.09
C ALA A 362 -14.79 19.39 -8.87
N MET A 363 -13.53 19.43 -9.30
CA MET A 363 -12.53 18.46 -8.86
C MET A 363 -11.97 18.90 -7.51
N VAL A 364 -12.17 18.09 -6.48
CA VAL A 364 -11.57 18.33 -5.16
C VAL A 364 -10.26 17.57 -5.08
N HIS A 365 -9.17 18.24 -4.72
CA HIS A 365 -7.86 17.60 -4.61
C HIS A 365 -7.03 18.16 -3.43
N SER A 366 -6.01 17.40 -3.03
CA SER A 366 -5.06 17.80 -2.00
C SER A 366 -3.73 17.07 -2.19
N THR A 367 -2.65 17.69 -1.72
CA THR A 367 -1.37 17.01 -1.50
C THR A 367 -1.52 16.14 -0.24
N ALA A 368 -1.29 14.84 -0.38
CA ALA A 368 -1.31 13.89 0.73
C ALA A 368 0.11 13.39 1.02
N THR A 369 0.46 13.36 2.29
CA THR A 369 1.74 12.82 2.76
C THR A 369 1.47 11.64 3.66
N LEU A 370 1.92 10.45 3.25
CA LEU A 370 1.94 9.32 4.16
C LEU A 370 3.09 9.54 5.15
N THR A 371 2.79 9.86 6.40
CA THR A 371 3.79 10.06 7.45
C THR A 371 4.32 8.71 7.94
N GLY A 372 5.58 8.66 8.37
CA GLY A 372 6.12 7.50 9.08
C GLY A 372 5.22 7.13 10.26
N ASP A 373 5.17 5.84 10.61
CA ASP A 373 4.57 5.44 11.88
C ASP A 373 5.47 6.06 12.99
N GLU A 374 4.89 6.86 13.89
CA GLU A 374 5.61 7.32 15.10
C GLU A 374 5.81 6.18 16.10
#